data_AF-A0A0F7ZWU3-F1
#
_entry.id   AF-A0A0F7ZWU3-F1
#
_cell.length_a   1.000
_cell.length_b   1.000
_cell.length_c   1.000
_cell.angle_alpha   90.00
_cell.angle_beta   90.00
_cell.angle_gamma   90.00
#
_symmetry.space_group_name_H-M   'P 1'
#
loop_
_entity.id
_entity.type
_entity.pdbx_description
1 polymer ?
#
loop_
_entity_poly.entity_id
_entity_poly.type
_entity_poly.pdbx_seq_one_letter_code
_entity_poly.pdbx_strand_id
1 'polypeptide(L)'
;MICEAEHQLSDKDWEVLEIFAQILGYYECTIKMLEGDGQIRQRKRGWVGSHGNIWDVVQGFEFLLGKLESYKTMAERFPDPEHFRININLGWEKLDKYYQLLSDTPIYYAGLALHPAYRWKWFDQKWVDNPGWIRQAKKIVHDVWHYEYQGIAVSRGLWSRILRRQNGAKRTAILSRNS
;
A
#
# COMPACT_ATOMS: atom_id res chain seq x y z
N MET A 1 25.35 8.14 40.14
CA MET A 1 25.04 9.29 39.28
C MET A 1 23.52 9.36 39.22
N ILE A 2 22.92 10.26 40.00
CA ILE A 2 21.47 10.39 40.13
C ILE A 2 21.06 11.46 39.12
N CYS A 3 20.21 11.13 38.15
CA CYS A 3 19.71 12.11 37.18
C CYS A 3 18.91 13.19 37.92
N GLU A 4 19.25 14.46 37.69
CA GLU A 4 18.50 15.61 38.21
C GLU A 4 17.03 15.51 37.76
N ALA A 5 16.10 15.91 38.63
CA ALA A 5 14.66 15.71 38.44
C ALA A 5 14.11 16.40 37.17
N GLU A 6 14.78 17.46 36.71
CA GLU A 6 14.42 18.21 35.49
C GLU A 6 14.79 17.46 34.18
N HIS A 7 15.58 16.39 34.26
CA HIS A 7 15.96 15.56 33.13
C HIS A 7 15.19 14.24 33.04
N GLN A 8 14.19 14.05 33.90
CA GLN A 8 13.35 12.86 33.90
C GLN A 8 12.11 13.10 33.04
N LEU A 9 11.85 12.18 32.11
CA LEU A 9 10.62 12.18 31.32
C LEU A 9 9.44 12.05 32.26
N SER A 10 8.45 12.92 32.10
CA SER A 10 7.21 12.85 32.85
C SER A 10 6.37 11.66 32.38
N ASP A 11 5.38 11.24 33.19
CA ASP A 11 4.44 10.18 32.81
C ASP A 11 3.75 10.48 31.46
N LYS A 12 3.50 11.76 31.18
CA LYS A 12 2.92 12.21 29.90
C LYS A 12 3.89 12.03 28.73
N ASP A 13 5.17 12.31 28.94
CA ASP A 13 6.18 12.12 27.89
C ASP A 13 6.32 10.64 27.54
N TRP A 14 6.23 9.76 28.55
CA TRP A 14 6.19 8.31 28.33
C TRP A 14 4.95 7.85 27.56
N GLU A 15 3.77 8.41 27.87
CA GLU A 15 2.55 8.14 27.11
C GLU A 15 2.68 8.54 25.63
N VAL A 16 3.24 9.72 25.36
CA VAL A 16 3.53 10.19 23.99
C VAL A 16 4.52 9.26 23.27
N LEU A 17 5.57 8.81 23.95
CA LEU A 17 6.55 7.87 23.39
C LEU A 17 5.92 6.52 23.05
N GLU A 18 5.01 6.01 23.88
CA GLU A 18 4.28 4.78 23.61
C GLU A 18 3.42 4.91 22.35
N ILE A 19 2.75 6.05 22.18
CA ILE A 19 1.98 6.35 20.97
C ILE A 19 2.89 6.40 19.74
N PHE A 20 4.04 7.05 19.81
CA PHE A 20 5.00 7.07 18.71
C PHE A 20 5.51 5.66 18.38
N ALA A 21 5.77 4.82 19.38
CA ALA A 21 6.17 3.44 19.16
C ALA A 21 5.09 2.65 18.41
N GLN A 22 3.81 2.84 18.75
CA GLN A 22 2.69 2.25 18.01
C GLN A 22 2.63 2.73 16.56
N ILE A 23 2.80 4.03 16.33
CA ILE A 23 2.82 4.62 14.98
C ILE A 23 3.95 4.01 14.15
N LEU A 24 5.17 3.97 14.70
CA LEU A 24 6.32 3.37 14.06
C LEU A 24 6.11 1.87 13.77
N GLY A 25 5.37 1.15 14.62
CA GLY A 25 4.96 -0.23 14.35
C GLY A 25 4.10 -0.38 13.09
N TYR A 26 3.20 0.57 12.80
CA TYR A 26 2.45 0.57 11.53
C TYR A 26 3.36 0.81 10.31
N TYR A 27 4.35 1.71 10.45
CA TYR A 27 5.36 1.94 9.41
C TYR A 27 6.19 0.68 9.16
N GLU A 28 6.70 0.05 10.21
CA GLU A 28 7.48 -1.18 10.11
C GLU A 28 6.69 -2.28 9.38
N CYS A 29 5.43 -2.48 9.76
CA CYS A 29 4.57 -3.47 9.11
C CYS A 29 4.35 -3.16 7.62
N THR A 30 4.09 -1.89 7.30
CA THR A 30 3.88 -1.45 5.92
C THR A 30 5.15 -1.60 5.08
N ILE A 31 6.30 -1.16 5.61
CA ILE A 31 7.58 -1.26 4.91
C ILE A 31 7.95 -2.73 4.68
N LYS A 32 7.80 -3.61 5.69
CA LYS A 32 8.00 -5.05 5.52
C LYS A 32 7.11 -5.67 4.43
N MET A 33 5.87 -5.17 4.31
CA MET A 33 4.98 -5.57 3.21
C MET A 33 5.50 -5.10 1.85
N LEU A 34 6.11 -3.92 1.76
CA LEU A 34 6.55 -3.29 0.52
C LEU A 34 7.95 -3.71 0.05
N GLU A 35 8.86 -4.08 0.96
CA GLU A 35 10.25 -4.41 0.62
C GLU A 35 10.38 -5.68 -0.22
N GLY A 36 9.44 -6.61 -0.10
CA GLY A 36 9.43 -7.87 -0.84
C GLY A 36 10.60 -8.78 -0.47
N ASP A 37 10.34 -9.89 0.22
CA ASP A 37 11.40 -10.85 0.59
C ASP A 37 11.76 -11.82 -0.56
N GLY A 38 11.08 -11.72 -1.70
CA GLY A 38 11.24 -12.63 -2.85
C GLY A 38 10.86 -14.08 -2.54
N GLN A 39 10.29 -14.38 -1.37
CA GLN A 39 10.00 -15.75 -0.93
C GLN A 39 8.58 -16.16 -1.30
N ILE A 40 8.45 -17.12 -2.21
CA ILE A 40 7.19 -17.79 -2.48
C ILE A 40 6.90 -18.75 -1.33
N ARG A 41 6.11 -18.32 -0.35
CA ARG A 41 5.71 -19.18 0.77
C ARG A 41 4.39 -19.88 0.49
N GLN A 42 4.42 -21.21 0.43
CA GLN A 42 3.23 -22.05 0.48
C GLN A 42 2.75 -22.18 1.93
N ARG A 43 1.49 -21.83 2.21
CA ARG A 43 0.82 -22.15 3.49
C ARG A 43 -0.33 -23.13 3.26
N LYS A 44 -0.65 -23.93 4.29
CA LYS A 44 -1.63 -25.04 4.32
C LYS A 44 -3.05 -24.76 3.77
N ARG A 45 -3.39 -23.52 3.39
CA ARG A 45 -4.71 -23.12 2.87
C ARG A 45 -4.66 -22.31 1.56
N GLY A 46 -3.54 -22.31 0.84
CA GLY A 46 -3.47 -21.80 -0.54
C GLY A 46 -3.47 -20.27 -0.72
N TRP A 47 -3.45 -19.48 0.36
CA TRP A 47 -3.26 -18.02 0.27
C TRP A 47 -1.77 -17.68 0.14
N VAL A 48 -1.40 -17.14 -1.02
CA VAL A 48 -0.06 -16.65 -1.33
C VAL A 48 0.00 -15.18 -0.91
N GLY A 49 0.56 -14.89 0.26
CA GLY A 49 0.92 -13.53 0.64
C GLY A 49 2.22 -13.14 -0.05
N SER A 50 2.14 -12.68 -1.29
CA SER A 50 3.29 -12.09 -1.99
C SER A 50 3.58 -10.72 -1.36
N HIS A 51 4.82 -10.47 -0.95
CA HIS A 51 5.27 -9.17 -0.46
C HIS A 51 5.97 -8.42 -1.59
N GLY A 52 5.96 -7.09 -1.54
CA GLY A 52 6.61 -6.23 -2.51
C GLY A 52 5.92 -6.19 -3.87
N ASN A 53 4.60 -6.43 -3.93
CA ASN A 53 3.91 -6.24 -5.19
C ASN A 53 3.67 -4.76 -5.46
N ILE A 54 3.75 -4.38 -6.72
CA ILE A 54 3.58 -2.98 -7.12
C ILE A 54 2.20 -2.40 -6.73
N TRP A 55 1.17 -3.24 -6.69
CA TRP A 55 -0.18 -2.86 -6.28
C TRP A 55 -0.34 -2.69 -4.75
N ASP A 56 0.62 -3.11 -3.94
CA ASP A 56 0.60 -2.93 -2.49
C ASP A 56 1.04 -1.53 -2.08
N VAL A 57 1.75 -0.80 -2.95
CA VAL A 57 2.27 0.54 -2.66
C VAL A 57 1.13 1.52 -2.37
N VAL A 58 0.18 1.69 -3.29
CA VAL A 58 -0.95 2.61 -3.10
C VAL A 58 -1.74 2.24 -1.83
N GLN A 59 -1.93 0.94 -1.58
CA GLN A 59 -2.64 0.46 -0.41
C GLN A 59 -1.88 0.74 0.91
N GLY A 60 -0.55 0.64 0.90
CA GLY A 60 0.30 0.96 2.05
C GLY A 60 0.24 2.44 2.42
N PHE A 61 0.27 3.32 1.43
CA PHE A 61 0.08 4.76 1.66
C PHE A 61 -1.31 5.07 2.21
N GLU A 62 -2.36 4.52 1.61
CA GLU A 62 -3.75 4.66 2.08
C GLU A 62 -3.93 4.18 3.52
N PHE A 63 -3.27 3.09 3.89
CA PHE A 63 -3.29 2.57 5.26
C PHE A 63 -2.60 3.52 6.24
N LEU A 64 -1.38 3.96 5.93
CA LEU A 64 -0.60 4.83 6.81
C LEU A 64 -1.24 6.23 6.95
N LEU A 65 -1.77 6.81 5.87
CA LEU A 65 -2.49 8.08 5.92
C LEU A 65 -3.72 7.98 6.83
N GLY A 66 -4.53 6.94 6.66
CA GLY A 66 -5.71 6.73 7.53
C GLY A 66 -5.35 6.52 9.01
N LYS A 67 -4.20 5.88 9.30
CA LYS A 67 -3.68 5.78 10.67
C LYS A 67 -3.31 7.15 11.22
N LEU A 68 -2.54 7.94 10.47
CA LEU A 68 -2.15 9.27 10.90
C LEU A 68 -3.35 10.20 11.07
N GLU A 69 -4.37 10.13 10.22
CA GLU A 69 -5.63 10.87 10.39
C GLU A 69 -6.33 10.53 11.70
N SER A 70 -6.39 9.24 12.05
CA SER A 70 -6.93 8.79 13.34
C SER A 70 -6.14 9.37 14.52
N TYR A 71 -4.81 9.39 14.42
CA TYR A 71 -3.94 9.99 15.44
C TYR A 71 -4.00 11.52 15.47
N LYS A 72 -4.29 12.21 14.36
CA LYS A 72 -4.57 13.66 14.33
C LYS A 72 -5.79 13.98 15.19
N THR A 73 -6.90 13.25 14.99
CA THR A 73 -8.11 13.40 15.82
C THR A 73 -7.85 13.07 17.29
N MET A 74 -6.98 12.09 17.57
CA MET A 74 -6.59 11.75 18.94
C MET A 74 -5.74 12.87 19.59
N ALA A 75 -4.79 13.43 18.84
CA ALA A 75 -3.90 14.49 19.31
C ALA A 75 -4.64 15.79 19.69
N GLU A 76 -5.80 16.06 19.09
CA GLU A 76 -6.67 17.18 19.47
C GLU A 76 -7.19 17.10 20.91
N ARG A 77 -7.22 15.90 21.50
CA ARG A 77 -7.76 15.64 22.84
C ARG A 77 -6.68 15.56 23.93
N PHE A 78 -5.40 15.70 23.55
CA PHE A 78 -4.28 15.56 24.48
C PHE A 78 -4.00 16.87 25.25
N PRO A 79 -3.87 16.83 26.59
CA PRO A 79 -3.43 17.98 27.38
C PRO A 79 -1.90 18.16 27.22
N ASP A 80 -1.47 19.34 26.77
CA ASP A 80 -0.12 19.67 26.25
C ASP A 80 0.24 19.05 24.89
N PRO A 81 -0.48 19.41 23.81
CA PRO A 81 -0.39 18.74 22.52
C PRO A 81 0.73 19.28 21.61
N GLU A 82 1.51 20.30 22.02
CA GLU A 82 2.21 21.13 21.03
C GLU A 82 3.19 20.31 20.17
N HIS A 83 4.14 19.60 20.77
CA HIS A 83 5.08 18.78 20.00
C HIS A 83 4.43 17.54 19.39
N PHE A 84 3.56 16.84 20.12
CA PHE A 84 2.92 15.62 19.63
C PHE A 84 2.06 15.89 18.40
N ARG A 85 1.14 16.86 18.49
CA ARG A 85 0.26 17.25 17.38
C ARG A 85 1.04 17.78 16.19
N ILE A 86 2.05 18.63 16.41
CA ILE A 86 2.90 19.15 15.33
C ILE A 86 3.58 18.00 14.61
N ASN A 87 4.18 17.06 15.34
CA ASN A 87 4.90 15.93 14.74
C ASN A 87 3.99 14.99 13.94
N ILE A 88 2.77 14.70 14.43
CA ILE A 88 1.79 13.91 13.68
C ILE A 88 1.39 14.62 12.38
N ASN A 89 1.14 15.93 12.43
CA ASN A 89 0.81 16.72 11.25
C ASN A 89 1.94 16.72 10.23
N LEU A 90 3.19 16.92 10.68
CA LEU A 90 4.37 16.86 9.81
C LEU A 90 4.55 15.48 9.18
N GLY A 91 4.31 14.41 9.95
CA GLY A 91 4.33 13.04 9.44
C GLY A 91 3.27 12.81 8.36
N TRP A 92 2.05 13.30 8.58
CA TRP A 92 0.96 13.21 7.63
C TRP A 92 1.25 14.02 6.35
N GLU A 93 1.70 15.27 6.48
CA GLU A 93 2.06 16.13 5.34
C GLU A 93 3.17 15.51 4.50
N LYS A 94 4.18 14.92 5.15
CA LYS A 94 5.26 14.23 4.45
C LYS A 94 4.75 13.03 3.67
N LEU A 95 3.86 12.25 4.25
CA LEU A 95 3.29 11.07 3.62
C LEU A 95 2.35 11.45 2.46
N ASP A 96 1.51 12.46 2.66
CA ASP A 96 0.60 12.99 1.64
C ASP A 96 1.38 13.54 0.43
N LYS A 97 2.47 14.28 0.68
CA LYS A 97 3.38 14.72 -0.39
C LYS A 97 3.85 13.56 -1.29
N TYR A 98 4.28 12.45 -0.69
CA TYR A 98 4.73 11.30 -1.48
C TYR A 98 3.56 10.53 -2.11
N TYR A 99 2.40 10.52 -1.46
CA TYR A 99 1.19 9.92 -2.01
C TYR A 99 0.76 10.62 -3.30
N GLN A 100 0.78 11.95 -3.31
CA GLN A 100 0.48 12.75 -4.51
C GLN A 100 1.46 12.46 -5.65
N LEU A 101 2.75 12.24 -5.35
CA LEU A 101 3.75 11.88 -6.37
C LEU A 101 3.51 10.50 -7.01
N LEU A 102 2.69 9.63 -6.40
CA LEU A 102 2.38 8.33 -7.02
C LEU A 102 1.65 8.50 -8.35
N SER A 103 0.85 9.56 -8.53
CA SER A 103 0.16 9.80 -9.81
C SER A 103 1.12 10.13 -10.95
N ASP A 104 2.33 10.59 -10.64
CA ASP A 104 3.38 10.88 -11.63
C ASP A 104 4.08 9.61 -12.11
N THR A 105 3.89 8.49 -11.40
CA THR A 105 4.44 7.17 -11.79
C THR A 105 3.29 6.21 -12.11
N PRO A 106 2.87 6.12 -13.38
CA PRO A 106 1.65 5.42 -13.76
C PRO A 106 1.59 3.93 -13.40
N ILE A 107 2.74 3.28 -13.20
CA ILE A 107 2.84 1.84 -12.94
C ILE A 107 2.09 1.42 -11.66
N TYR A 108 2.02 2.27 -10.63
CA TYR A 108 1.30 1.97 -9.40
C TYR A 108 -0.21 1.83 -9.64
N TYR A 109 -0.75 2.71 -10.49
CA TYR A 109 -2.16 2.72 -10.87
C TYR A 109 -2.48 1.60 -11.85
N ALA A 110 -1.61 1.38 -12.84
CA ALA A 110 -1.75 0.31 -13.82
C ALA A 110 -1.71 -1.08 -13.15
N GLY A 111 -0.78 -1.30 -12.22
CA GLY A 111 -0.67 -2.54 -11.46
C GLY A 111 -1.96 -2.86 -10.69
N LEU A 112 -2.55 -1.87 -10.04
CA LEU A 112 -3.79 -2.02 -9.28
C LEU A 112 -5.01 -2.25 -10.20
N ALA A 113 -5.08 -1.52 -11.31
CA ALA A 113 -6.14 -1.66 -12.31
C ALA A 113 -6.12 -3.03 -13.03
N LEU A 114 -4.93 -3.59 -13.25
CA LEU A 114 -4.74 -4.90 -13.86
C LEU A 114 -4.88 -6.06 -12.87
N HIS A 115 -4.86 -5.79 -11.56
CA HIS A 115 -4.98 -6.82 -10.53
C HIS A 115 -6.38 -7.46 -10.56
N PRO A 116 -6.51 -8.79 -10.76
CA PRO A 116 -7.80 -9.44 -11.00
C PRO A 116 -8.85 -9.27 -9.89
N ALA A 117 -8.42 -9.09 -8.64
CA ALA A 117 -9.32 -8.92 -7.50
C ALA A 117 -9.73 -7.45 -7.24
N TYR A 118 -8.91 -6.48 -7.68
CA TYR A 118 -9.12 -5.07 -7.39
C TYR A 118 -9.78 -4.37 -8.57
N ARG A 119 -9.05 -4.24 -9.70
CA ARG A 119 -9.51 -3.58 -10.92
C ARG A 119 -10.04 -2.17 -10.64
N TRP A 120 -10.93 -1.66 -11.49
CA TRP A 120 -11.60 -0.37 -11.30
C TRP A 120 -12.44 -0.28 -10.02
N LYS A 121 -12.99 -1.42 -9.58
CA LYS A 121 -13.82 -1.49 -8.38
C LYS A 121 -13.10 -0.97 -7.14
N TRP A 122 -11.79 -1.24 -7.01
CA TRP A 122 -11.02 -0.74 -5.88
C TRP A 122 -11.00 0.80 -5.84
N PHE A 123 -10.74 1.46 -6.98
CA PHE A 123 -10.73 2.92 -7.05
C PHE A 123 -12.12 3.50 -6.79
N ASP A 124 -13.14 2.92 -7.42
CA ASP A 124 -14.54 3.38 -7.29
C ASP A 124 -15.04 3.29 -5.84
N GLN A 125 -14.56 2.30 -5.07
CA GLN A 125 -14.91 2.12 -3.66
C GLN A 125 -14.04 2.95 -2.71
N LYS A 126 -12.72 2.96 -2.95
CA LYS A 126 -11.77 3.58 -2.04
C LYS A 126 -11.78 5.11 -2.13
N TRP A 127 -12.05 5.66 -3.32
CA TRP A 127 -12.10 7.10 -3.58
C TRP A 127 -13.49 7.58 -3.92
N VAL A 128 -14.51 6.98 -3.30
CA VAL A 128 -15.92 7.34 -3.52
C VAL A 128 -16.18 8.84 -3.29
N ASP A 129 -15.52 9.43 -2.29
CA ASP A 129 -15.64 10.85 -1.96
C ASP A 129 -14.84 11.76 -2.90
N ASN A 130 -13.97 11.20 -3.75
CA ASN A 130 -13.06 11.91 -4.63
C ASN A 130 -13.21 11.46 -6.10
N PRO A 131 -14.34 11.75 -6.76
CA PRO A 131 -14.60 11.31 -8.13
C PRO A 131 -13.61 11.88 -9.15
N GLY A 132 -12.96 13.01 -8.85
CA GLY A 132 -11.87 13.57 -9.66
C GLY A 132 -10.66 12.64 -9.72
N TRP A 133 -10.27 12.04 -8.59
CA TRP A 133 -9.12 11.12 -8.51
C TRP A 133 -9.39 9.83 -9.28
N ILE A 134 -10.62 9.32 -9.24
CA ILE A 134 -11.02 8.15 -10.03
C ILE A 134 -10.86 8.44 -11.53
N ARG A 135 -11.32 9.61 -12.00
CA ARG A 135 -11.17 10.01 -13.41
C ARG A 135 -9.69 10.14 -13.79
N GLN A 136 -8.89 10.75 -12.93
CA GLN A 136 -7.45 10.90 -13.15
C GLN A 136 -6.75 9.53 -13.24
N ALA A 137 -7.03 8.61 -12.31
CA ALA A 137 -6.49 7.25 -12.35
C ALA A 137 -6.84 6.51 -13.65
N LYS A 138 -8.11 6.54 -14.06
CA LYS A 138 -8.56 5.91 -15.31
C LYS A 138 -7.84 6.51 -16.52
N LYS A 139 -7.64 7.83 -16.53
CA LYS A 139 -6.86 8.52 -17.56
C LYS A 139 -5.39 8.09 -17.57
N ILE A 140 -4.71 8.09 -16.42
CA ILE A 140 -3.31 7.67 -16.30
C ILE A 140 -3.09 6.28 -16.88
N VAL A 141 -3.91 5.30 -16.49
CA VAL A 141 -3.79 3.92 -16.98
C VAL A 141 -4.10 3.81 -18.47
N HIS A 142 -5.09 4.56 -18.95
CA HIS A 142 -5.41 4.63 -20.37
C HIS A 142 -4.25 5.21 -21.19
N ASP A 143 -3.65 6.30 -20.72
CA ASP A 143 -2.56 7.00 -21.41
C ASP A 143 -1.33 6.10 -21.52
N VAL A 144 -0.95 5.39 -20.45
CA VAL A 144 0.13 4.38 -20.51
C VAL A 144 -0.15 3.33 -21.55
N TRP A 145 -1.37 2.76 -21.56
CA TRP A 145 -1.72 1.76 -22.55
C TRP A 145 -1.61 2.31 -23.98
N HIS A 146 -2.19 3.48 -24.22
CA HIS A 146 -2.26 4.11 -25.54
C HIS A 146 -0.88 4.49 -26.07
N TYR A 147 -0.05 5.15 -25.25
CA TYR A 147 1.23 5.69 -25.69
C TYR A 147 2.39 4.70 -25.62
N GLU A 148 2.39 3.77 -24.66
CA GLU A 148 3.53 2.86 -24.45
C GLU A 148 3.27 1.43 -24.97
N TYR A 149 2.04 0.92 -24.87
CA TYR A 149 1.78 -0.52 -25.09
C TYR A 149 0.97 -0.86 -26.34
N GLN A 150 0.10 0.01 -26.82
CA GLN A 150 -0.84 -0.27 -27.92
C GLN A 150 -0.14 -0.71 -29.21
N GLY A 151 1.02 -0.12 -29.52
CA GLY A 151 1.80 -0.41 -30.73
C GLY A 151 2.76 -1.60 -30.59
N ILE A 152 2.90 -2.19 -29.41
CA ILE A 152 3.84 -3.30 -29.20
C ILE A 152 3.29 -4.56 -29.84
N ALA A 153 3.94 -5.03 -30.91
CA ALA A 153 3.64 -6.30 -31.53
C ALA A 153 3.89 -7.45 -30.53
N VAL A 154 2.83 -7.97 -29.92
CA VAL A 154 2.96 -9.13 -29.03
C VAL A 154 3.34 -10.33 -29.88
N SER A 155 4.60 -10.77 -29.79
CA SER A 155 5.09 -11.89 -30.60
C SER A 155 4.16 -13.11 -30.45
N ARG A 156 3.77 -13.73 -31.57
CA ARG A 156 2.91 -14.94 -31.58
C ARG A 156 3.50 -16.09 -30.74
N GLY A 157 4.81 -16.08 -30.49
CA GLY A 157 5.51 -17.00 -29.60
C GLY A 157 5.24 -16.80 -28.11
N LEU A 158 4.82 -15.61 -27.67
CA LEU A 158 4.48 -15.32 -26.28
C LEU A 158 3.07 -15.82 -25.93
N TRP A 159 2.09 -15.58 -26.81
CA TRP A 159 0.71 -16.07 -26.64
C TRP A 159 0.63 -17.60 -26.60
N SER A 160 1.39 -18.28 -27.46
CA SER A 160 1.50 -19.74 -27.45
C SER A 160 2.19 -20.29 -26.20
N ARG A 161 3.08 -19.52 -25.55
CA ARG A 161 3.68 -19.89 -24.25
C ARG A 161 2.72 -19.65 -23.08
N ILE A 162 2.00 -18.53 -23.08
CA ILE A 162 0.99 -18.19 -22.05
C ILE A 162 -0.17 -19.21 -22.07
N LEU A 163 -0.69 -19.53 -23.26
CA LEU A 163 -1.76 -20.53 -23.41
C LEU A 163 -1.33 -21.93 -22.93
N ARG A 164 -0.09 -22.34 -23.21
CA ARG A 164 0.46 -23.60 -22.70
C ARG A 164 0.55 -23.62 -21.18
N ARG A 165 0.98 -22.51 -20.55
CA ARG A 165 1.09 -22.40 -19.10
C ARG A 165 -0.28 -22.39 -18.40
N GLN A 166 -1.25 -21.68 -18.96
CA GLN A 166 -2.65 -21.66 -18.50
C GLN A 166 -3.32 -23.04 -18.61
N ASN A 167 -3.13 -23.73 -19.74
CA ASN A 167 -3.70 -25.07 -19.94
C ASN A 167 -3.00 -26.15 -19.09
N GLY A 168 -1.69 -26.00 -18.85
CA GLY A 168 -0.95 -26.85 -17.92
C GLY A 168 -1.46 -26.71 -16.49
N ALA A 169 -1.63 -25.48 -16.00
CA ALA A 169 -2.15 -25.20 -14.66
C ALA A 169 -3.60 -25.68 -14.45
N LYS A 170 -4.45 -25.58 -15.48
CA LYS A 170 -5.80 -26.14 -15.46
C LYS A 170 -5.81 -27.67 -15.38
N ARG A 171 -4.91 -28.35 -16.10
CA ARG A 171 -4.81 -29.82 -16.08
C ARG A 171 -4.35 -30.35 -14.71
N THR A 172 -3.36 -29.71 -14.08
CA THR A 172 -2.93 -30.09 -12.72
C THR A 172 -4.00 -29.84 -11.66
N ALA A 173 -4.78 -28.77 -11.78
CA ALA A 173 -5.90 -28.48 -10.86
C ALA A 173 -7.10 -29.45 -11.01
N ILE A 174 -7.29 -30.05 -12.19
CA ILE A 174 -8.32 -31.08 -12.42
C ILE A 174 -7.87 -32.42 -11.84
N LEU A 175 -6.59 -32.78 -12.00
CA LEU A 175 -6.02 -34.02 -11.46
C LEU A 175 -6.00 -34.03 -9.92
N SER A 176 -5.79 -32.88 -9.27
CA SER A 176 -5.80 -32.77 -7.80
C SER A 176 -7.21 -32.74 -7.18
N ARG A 177 -8.27 -32.69 -7.99
CA ARG A 177 -9.67 -32.72 -7.53
C ARG A 177 -10.31 -34.11 -7.67
N ASN A 178 -9.70 -35.01 -8.42
CA ASN A 178 -10.17 -36.37 -8.68
C ASN A 178 -9.29 -37.44 -8.01
N SER A 179 -8.43 -37.05 -7.06
CA SER A 179 -7.59 -37.95 -6.23
C SER A 179 -8.02 -37.87 -4.78
#